data_AF-A0A662V4V5-F1
#
_entry.id   AF-A0A662V4V5-F1
#
_cell.length_a   1.000
_cell.length_b   1.000
_cell.length_c   1.000
_cell.angle_alpha   90.00
_cell.angle_beta   90.00
_cell.angle_gamma   90.00
#
_symmetry.space_group_name_H-M   'P 1'
#
loop_
_entity.id
_entity.type
_entity.pdbx_description
1 polymer ?
#
loop_
_entity_poly.entity_id
_entity_poly.type
_entity_poly.pdbx_seq_one_letter_code
_entity_poly.pdbx_strand_id
1 'polypeptide(L)'
;MSGCVEKMVRLALEAGAPLLEDVVRSIAGLCEADYGEVWRVANTVALSRLRSAAEQVSEAQPTEPAERRAEKPCWRCPVCGREFESYVKLVNHILYFVRRGDRLHRKAYYEIRDEASRKGKKFSEIVAEKYRC
;
A
#
# COMPACT_ATOMS: atom_id res chain seq x y z
N MET A 1 -19.09 11.90 -13.58
CA MET A 1 -18.01 12.81 -13.14
C MET A 1 -16.63 12.15 -13.13
N SER A 2 -16.52 10.81 -12.98
CA SER A 2 -15.24 10.05 -13.00
C SER A 2 -14.44 10.10 -14.32
N GLY A 3 -15.06 10.44 -15.45
CA GLY A 3 -14.41 10.43 -16.77
C GLY A 3 -13.34 11.51 -16.99
N CYS A 4 -13.48 12.69 -16.35
CA CYS A 4 -12.46 13.73 -16.41
C CYS A 4 -11.17 13.27 -15.73
N VAL A 5 -11.30 12.81 -14.48
CA VAL A 5 -10.19 12.33 -13.66
C VAL A 5 -9.45 11.20 -14.37
N GLU A 6 -10.19 10.21 -14.87
CA GLU A 6 -9.57 9.08 -15.58
C GLU A 6 -8.81 9.52 -16.83
N LYS A 7 -9.37 10.44 -17.63
CA LYS A 7 -8.70 10.97 -18.82
C LYS A 7 -7.42 11.73 -18.47
N MET A 8 -7.48 12.59 -17.45
CA MET A 8 -6.33 13.37 -17.01
C MET A 8 -5.21 12.50 -16.43
N VAL A 9 -5.57 11.48 -15.65
CA VAL A 9 -4.62 10.48 -15.13
C VAL A 9 -3.93 9.73 -16.26
N ARG A 10 -4.68 9.28 -17.28
CA ARG A 10 -4.10 8.56 -18.44
C ARG A 10 -3.13 9.45 -19.22
N LEU A 11 -3.52 10.70 -19.49
CA LEU A 11 -2.66 11.68 -20.19
C LEU A 11 -1.37 11.97 -19.42
N ALA A 12 -1.45 12.15 -18.10
CA ALA A 12 -0.26 12.35 -17.26
C ALA A 12 0.70 11.16 -17.36
N LEU A 13 0.17 9.94 -17.31
CA LEU A 13 0.99 8.73 -17.44
C LEU A 13 1.56 8.52 -18.85
N GLU A 14 0.82 8.89 -19.91
CA GLU A 14 1.30 8.85 -21.31
C GLU A 14 2.41 9.87 -21.56
N ALA A 15 2.33 11.04 -20.93
CA ALA A 15 3.38 12.05 -20.96
C ALA A 15 4.62 11.68 -20.11
N GLY A 16 4.61 10.52 -19.45
CA GLY A 16 5.68 10.10 -18.55
C GLY A 16 5.76 10.91 -17.25
N ALA A 17 4.72 11.69 -16.93
CA ALA A 17 4.68 12.47 -15.70
C ALA A 17 4.34 11.55 -14.52
N PRO A 18 5.17 11.55 -13.45
CA PRO A 18 4.85 10.79 -12.26
C PRO A 18 3.63 11.42 -11.58
N LEU A 19 2.67 10.60 -11.15
CA LEU A 19 1.48 11.04 -10.42
C LEU A 19 1.85 11.42 -8.98
N LEU A 20 2.67 12.45 -8.80
CA LEU A 20 3.06 12.99 -7.48
C LEU A 20 1.93 13.88 -6.92
N GLU A 21 2.06 14.28 -5.65
CA GLU A 21 1.03 15.03 -4.94
C GLU A 21 0.57 16.29 -5.69
N ASP A 22 1.50 17.07 -6.26
CA ASP A 22 1.18 18.29 -7.01
C ASP A 22 0.41 18.03 -8.30
N VAL A 23 0.73 16.93 -8.99
CA VAL A 23 0.02 16.50 -10.21
C VAL A 23 -1.41 16.09 -9.86
N VAL A 24 -1.59 15.40 -8.74
CA VAL A 24 -2.90 14.91 -8.28
C VAL A 24 -3.78 16.07 -7.82
N ARG A 25 -3.20 17.03 -7.09
CA ARG A 25 -3.89 18.27 -6.70
C ARG A 25 -4.28 19.10 -7.91
N SER A 26 -3.43 19.15 -8.94
CA SER A 26 -3.74 19.85 -10.19
C SER A 26 -4.89 19.18 -10.94
N ILE A 27 -4.90 17.84 -11.04
CA ILE A 27 -5.99 17.08 -11.66
C ILE A 27 -7.30 17.26 -10.86
N ALA A 28 -7.23 17.26 -9.53
CA ALA A 28 -8.39 17.51 -8.67
C ALA A 28 -9.01 18.89 -8.92
N GLY A 29 -8.17 19.92 -9.02
CA GLY A 29 -8.62 21.28 -9.36
C GLY A 29 -9.23 21.38 -10.76
N LEU A 30 -8.62 20.74 -11.77
CA LEU A 30 -9.10 20.77 -13.15
C LEU A 30 -10.40 20.01 -13.37
N CYS A 31 -10.63 18.94 -12.60
CA CYS A 31 -11.81 18.10 -12.72
C CYS A 31 -12.88 18.38 -11.66
N GLU A 32 -12.71 19.40 -10.82
CA GLU A 32 -13.57 19.72 -9.66
C GLU A 32 -13.85 18.47 -8.81
N ALA A 33 -12.85 17.60 -8.66
CA ALA A 33 -12.97 16.31 -8.00
C ALA A 33 -12.32 16.33 -6.62
N ASP A 34 -12.80 15.48 -5.71
CA ASP A 34 -12.13 15.27 -4.43
C ASP A 34 -10.74 14.66 -4.65
N TYR A 35 -9.74 15.15 -3.92
CA TYR A 35 -8.37 14.64 -3.99
C TYR A 35 -8.31 13.11 -3.78
N GLY A 36 -9.12 12.58 -2.86
CA GLY A 36 -9.21 11.15 -2.60
C GLY A 36 -9.88 10.36 -3.73
N GLU A 37 -10.78 10.96 -4.51
CA GLU A 37 -11.30 10.37 -5.75
C GLU A 37 -10.20 10.26 -6.82
N VAL A 38 -9.46 11.35 -7.05
CA VAL A 38 -8.33 11.35 -8.01
C VAL A 38 -7.30 10.30 -7.64
N TRP A 39 -7.00 10.16 -6.34
CA TRP A 39 -6.03 9.19 -5.87
C TRP A 39 -6.48 7.74 -6.01
N ARG A 40 -7.78 7.46 -5.87
CA ARG A 40 -8.34 6.13 -6.14
C ARG A 40 -8.27 5.78 -7.62
N VAL A 41 -8.62 6.72 -8.49
CA VAL A 41 -8.58 6.52 -9.95
C VAL A 41 -7.13 6.35 -10.43
N ALA A 42 -6.21 7.19 -9.96
CA ALA A 42 -4.77 7.09 -10.22
C ALA A 42 -4.21 5.69 -9.89
N ASN A 43 -4.48 5.19 -8.69
CA ASN A 43 -4.05 3.86 -8.28
C ASN A 43 -4.70 2.76 -9.12
N THR A 44 -5.98 2.90 -9.46
CA THR A 44 -6.69 1.91 -10.29
C THR A 44 -6.08 1.83 -11.69
N VAL A 45 -5.83 2.98 -12.34
CA VAL A 45 -5.24 3.04 -13.68
C VAL A 45 -3.80 2.52 -13.68
N ALA A 46 -3.00 2.88 -12.67
CA ALA A 46 -1.63 2.39 -12.53
C ALA A 46 -1.60 0.86 -12.33
N LEU A 47 -2.47 0.32 -11.47
CA LEU A 47 -2.59 -1.13 -11.25
C LEU A 47 -3.08 -1.88 -12.49
N SER A 48 -4.05 -1.34 -13.23
CA SER A 48 -4.50 -1.93 -14.49
C SER A 48 -3.39 -2.00 -15.53
N ARG A 49 -2.55 -0.96 -15.64
CA ARG A 49 -1.37 -0.98 -16.54
C ARG A 49 -0.32 -2.00 -16.10
N LEU A 50 -0.07 -2.14 -14.79
CA LEU A 50 0.83 -3.19 -14.28
C LEU A 50 0.28 -4.59 -14.54
N ARG A 51 -1.04 -4.78 -14.42
CA ARG A 51 -1.69 -6.05 -14.74
C ARG A 51 -1.60 -6.37 -16.22
N SER A 52 -1.87 -5.41 -17.10
CA SER A 52 -1.72 -5.61 -18.56
C SER A 52 -0.26 -5.83 -18.96
N ALA A 53 0.70 -5.21 -18.27
CA ALA A 53 2.13 -5.48 -18.46
C ALA A 53 2.53 -6.88 -17.93
N ALA A 54 1.93 -7.35 -16.84
CA ALA A 54 2.15 -8.69 -16.31
C ALA A 54 1.50 -9.78 -17.17
N GLU A 55 0.33 -9.51 -17.76
CA GLU A 55 -0.37 -10.42 -18.68
C GLU A 55 0.40 -10.56 -20.01
N GLN A 56 1.12 -9.54 -20.47
CA GLN A 56 2.01 -9.64 -21.64
C GLN A 56 3.30 -10.43 -21.40
N VAL A 57 3.66 -10.73 -20.15
CA VAL A 57 4.82 -11.57 -19.78
C VAL A 57 4.42 -13.03 -19.48
N SER A 58 3.12 -13.34 -19.51
CA SER A 58 2.55 -14.62 -19.07
C SER A 58 2.40 -15.69 -20.16
N GLU A 59 2.86 -15.47 -21.40
CA GLU A 59 2.93 -16.53 -22.42
C GLU A 59 4.28 -17.24 -22.43
N ALA A 60 4.69 -17.69 -21.23
CA ALA A 60 5.64 -18.77 -21.05
C ALA A 60 5.14 -19.61 -19.87
N GLN A 61 4.89 -20.89 -20.16
CA GLN A 61 4.19 -21.86 -19.33
C GLN A 61 4.82 -22.12 -17.94
N PRO A 62 4.03 -22.72 -17.01
CA PRO A 62 4.39 -22.84 -15.60
C PRO A 62 5.30 -24.04 -15.35
N THR A 63 6.41 -23.78 -14.69
CA THR A 63 7.12 -24.79 -13.92
C THR A 63 7.41 -24.18 -12.55
N GLU A 64 6.62 -24.57 -11.54
CA GLU A 64 7.23 -24.71 -10.22
C GLU A 64 8.24 -25.86 -10.32
N PRO A 65 9.46 -25.62 -9.82
CA PRO A 65 9.76 -26.26 -8.55
C PRO A 65 10.37 -25.28 -7.54
N ALA A 66 9.92 -25.46 -6.30
CA ALA A 66 10.58 -25.08 -5.06
C ALA A 66 12.07 -24.71 -5.18
N GLU A 67 12.38 -23.42 -5.25
CA GLU A 67 13.73 -22.91 -5.07
C GLU A 67 13.76 -21.78 -4.05
N ARG A 68 14.28 -22.15 -2.87
CA ARG A 68 14.96 -21.34 -1.85
C ARG A 68 14.86 -19.83 -2.09
N ARG A 69 13.73 -19.23 -1.73
CA ARG A 69 13.65 -17.77 -1.63
C ARG A 69 14.63 -17.36 -0.56
N ALA A 70 15.69 -16.64 -0.94
CA ALA A 70 16.45 -15.85 0.00
C ALA A 70 15.44 -15.14 0.91
N GLU A 71 15.45 -15.47 2.21
CA GLU A 71 14.51 -14.97 3.20
C GLU A 71 14.71 -13.46 3.33
N LYS A 72 14.11 -12.69 2.41
CA LYS A 72 14.00 -11.25 2.57
C LYS A 72 13.20 -11.06 3.85
N PRO A 73 13.70 -10.29 4.83
CA PRO A 73 12.97 -10.10 6.06
C PRO A 73 11.59 -9.53 5.72
N CYS A 74 10.55 -10.26 6.08
CA CYS A 74 9.18 -9.82 5.89
C CYS A 74 8.50 -9.60 7.23
N TRP A 75 7.51 -8.71 7.23
CA TRP A 75 6.67 -8.43 8.39
C TRP A 75 5.21 -8.53 7.99
N ARG A 76 4.40 -9.19 8.82
CA ARG A 76 3.00 -9.48 8.51
C ARG A 76 2.06 -8.72 9.44
N CYS A 77 1.03 -8.08 8.88
CA CYS A 77 0.02 -7.43 9.69
C CYS A 77 -0.84 -8.46 10.45
N PRO A 78 -1.02 -8.32 11.79
CA PRO A 78 -1.82 -9.26 12.58
C PRO A 78 -3.33 -9.18 12.31
N VAL A 79 -3.79 -8.16 11.59
CA VAL A 79 -5.21 -7.94 11.32
C VAL A 79 -5.60 -8.44 9.93
N CYS A 80 -4.88 -8.02 8.90
CA CYS A 80 -5.23 -8.32 7.51
C CYS A 80 -4.32 -9.35 6.82
N GLY A 81 -3.26 -9.80 7.50
CA GLY A 81 -2.32 -10.78 6.95
C GLY A 81 -1.42 -10.26 5.82
N ARG A 82 -1.50 -8.97 5.46
CA ARG A 82 -0.65 -8.36 4.44
C ARG A 82 0.81 -8.38 4.88
N GLU A 83 1.69 -8.73 3.95
CA GLU A 83 3.14 -8.77 4.14
C GLU A 83 3.82 -7.49 3.65
N PHE A 84 4.89 -7.13 4.34
CA PHE A 84 5.67 -5.92 4.10
C PHE A 84 7.16 -6.26 4.13
N GLU A 85 7.93 -5.63 3.26
CA GLU A 85 9.39 -5.78 3.17
C GLU A 85 10.16 -5.02 4.28
N SER A 86 9.43 -4.26 5.12
CA SER A 86 10.01 -3.45 6.19
C SER A 86 8.99 -3.27 7.31
N TYR A 87 9.45 -3.39 8.57
CA TYR A 87 8.62 -3.10 9.74
C TYR A 87 8.06 -1.67 9.71
N VAL A 88 8.78 -0.69 9.13
CA VAL A 88 8.31 0.70 9.01
C VAL A 88 7.07 0.78 8.13
N LYS A 89 7.04 0.04 7.01
CA LYS A 89 5.87 -0.05 6.13
C LYS A 89 4.68 -0.69 6.87
N LEU A 90 4.92 -1.72 7.69
CA LEU A 90 3.89 -2.33 8.53
C LEU A 90 3.33 -1.34 9.58
N VAL A 91 4.19 -0.58 10.27
CA VAL A 91 3.77 0.44 11.24
C VAL A 91 2.90 1.51 10.56
N ASN A 92 3.34 2.02 9.41
CA ASN A 92 2.58 3.02 8.64
C ASN A 92 1.22 2.48 8.19
N HIS A 93 1.18 1.21 7.78
CA HIS A 93 -0.07 0.53 7.44
C HIS A 93 -1.03 0.49 8.64
N ILE A 94 -0.57 0.07 9.82
CA ILE A 94 -1.40 0.04 11.04
C ILE A 94 -1.91 1.46 11.35
N LEU A 95 -1.02 2.46 11.40
CA LEU A 95 -1.38 3.85 11.71
C LEU A 95 -2.38 4.44 10.71
N TYR A 96 -2.25 4.11 9.43
CA TYR A 96 -3.19 4.54 8.40
C TYR A 96 -4.61 4.08 8.71
N PHE A 97 -4.80 2.80 9.02
CA PHE A 97 -6.12 2.25 9.33
C PHE A 97 -6.67 2.76 10.68
N VAL A 98 -5.80 2.97 11.67
CA VAL A 98 -6.19 3.61 12.95
C VAL A 98 -6.75 5.01 12.71
N ARG A 99 -6.09 5.83 11.90
CA ARG A 99 -6.56 7.20 11.57
C ARG A 99 -7.88 7.22 10.82
N ARG A 100 -8.17 6.17 10.05
CA ARG A 100 -9.46 5.99 9.36
C ARG A 100 -10.57 5.42 10.24
N GLY A 101 -10.28 5.10 11.50
CA GLY A 101 -11.26 4.56 12.43
C GLY A 101 -11.53 3.06 12.28
N ASP A 102 -10.65 2.32 11.60
CA ASP A 102 -10.79 0.86 11.53
C ASP A 102 -10.67 0.24 12.92
N ARG A 103 -11.72 -0.49 13.34
CA ARG A 103 -11.83 -1.01 14.71
C ARG A 103 -10.80 -2.09 15.01
N LEU A 104 -10.46 -2.93 14.03
CA LEU A 104 -9.56 -4.06 14.21
C LEU A 104 -8.10 -3.60 14.29
N HIS A 105 -7.67 -2.72 13.39
CA HIS A 105 -6.33 -2.10 13.42
C HIS A 105 -6.16 -1.20 14.64
N ARG A 106 -7.23 -0.52 15.08
CA ARG A 106 -7.21 0.26 16.34
C ARG A 106 -7.04 -0.62 17.56
N LYS A 107 -7.74 -1.75 17.64
CA LYS A 107 -7.55 -2.73 18.72
C LYS A 107 -6.12 -3.27 18.72
N ALA A 108 -5.64 -3.74 17.57
CA ALA A 108 -4.28 -4.26 17.43
C ALA A 108 -3.21 -3.22 17.80
N TYR A 109 -3.40 -1.96 17.40
CA TYR A 109 -2.50 -0.87 17.78
C TYR A 109 -2.38 -0.72 19.31
N TYR A 110 -3.50 -0.71 20.03
CA TYR A 110 -3.47 -0.60 21.49
C TYR A 110 -2.85 -1.84 22.15
N GLU A 111 -3.15 -3.04 21.66
CA GLU A 111 -2.54 -4.28 22.18
C GLU A 111 -1.01 -4.27 22.04
N ILE A 112 -0.50 -3.85 20.88
CA ILE A 112 0.94 -3.73 20.62
C ILE A 112 1.55 -2.64 21.52
N ARG A 113 0.87 -1.51 21.68
CA ARG A 113 1.34 -0.40 22.54
C ARG A 113 1.41 -0.83 24.00
N ASP A 114 0.39 -1.51 24.51
CA ASP A 114 0.34 -1.96 25.89
C ASP A 114 1.38 -3.07 26.15
N GLU A 115 1.65 -3.92 25.15
CA GLU A 115 2.78 -4.84 25.18
C GLU A 115 4.13 -4.13 25.21
N ALA A 116 4.31 -3.09 24.39
CA ALA A 116 5.52 -2.28 24.37
C ALA A 116 5.77 -1.63 25.74
N SER A 117 4.73 -1.05 26.35
CA SER A 117 4.79 -0.49 27.70
C SER A 117 5.16 -1.54 28.75
N ARG A 118 4.56 -2.74 28.71
CA ARG A 118 4.89 -3.83 29.65
C ARG A 118 6.34 -4.31 29.52
N LYS A 119 6.88 -4.31 28.31
CA LYS A 119 8.26 -4.75 28.02
C LYS A 119 9.29 -3.63 28.12
N GLY A 120 8.88 -2.38 28.38
CA GLY A 120 9.77 -1.22 28.36
C GLY A 120 10.39 -0.95 26.99
N LYS A 121 9.76 -1.40 25.91
CA LYS A 121 10.24 -1.25 24.52
C LYS A 121 9.45 -0.18 23.77
N LYS A 122 9.99 0.29 22.67
CA LYS A 122 9.25 1.13 21.72
C LYS A 122 8.27 0.27 20.93
N PHE A 123 7.16 0.88 20.51
CA PHE A 123 6.17 0.25 19.65
C PHE A 123 6.79 -0.39 18.40
N SER A 124 7.69 0.34 17.74
CA SER A 124 8.39 -0.13 16.54
C SER A 124 9.26 -1.36 16.78
N GLU A 125 9.85 -1.49 17.96
CA GLU A 125 10.70 -2.65 18.32
C GLU A 125 9.83 -3.89 18.52
N ILE A 126 8.69 -3.77 19.21
CA ILE A 126 7.72 -4.87 19.31
C ILE A 126 7.26 -5.29 17.93
N VAL A 127 7.00 -4.33 17.03
CA VAL A 127 6.56 -4.66 15.68
C VAL A 127 7.65 -5.37 14.88
N ALA A 128 8.88 -4.89 14.98
CA ALA A 128 10.03 -5.47 14.29
C ALA A 128 10.35 -6.89 14.75
N GLU A 129 10.20 -7.18 16.04
CA GLU A 129 10.49 -8.50 16.63
C GLU A 129 9.35 -9.50 16.46
N LYS A 130 8.11 -9.10 16.79
CA LYS A 130 6.97 -10.03 16.96
C LYS A 130 6.23 -10.36 15.67
N TYR A 131 6.16 -9.42 14.75
CA TYR A 131 5.40 -9.57 13.51
C TYR A 131 6.29 -9.85 12.30
N ARG A 132 7.54 -10.25 12.56
CA ARG A 132 8.42 -10.78 11.54
C ARG A 132 7.86 -12.13 11.05
N CYS A 133 7.94 -12.39 9.75
CA CYS A 133 8.02 -13.76 9.27
C CYS A 133 9.49 -14.23 9.46
#